data_AF-A0A520BC47-F1
#
_entry.id   AF-A0A520BC47-F1
#
_cell.length_a   1.000
_cell.length_b   1.000
_cell.length_c   1.000
_cell.angle_alpha   90.00
_cell.angle_beta   90.00
_cell.angle_gamma   90.00
#
_symmetry.space_group_name_H-M   'P 1'
#
loop_
_entity.id
_entity.type
_entity.pdbx_description
1 polymer ?
#
loop_
_entity_poly.entity_id
_entity_poly.type
_entity_poly.pdbx_seq_one_letter_code
_entity_poly.pdbx_strand_id
1 'polypeptide(L)' 'DNSYFISNVEELDKSWFSENDKVGICGATSTPMWLMEKVKSALELY' A
#
# COMPACT_ATOMS: atom_id res chain seq x y z
N ASP A 1 3.11 10.23 12.24
CA ASP A 1 2.92 10.20 10.78
C ASP A 1 3.56 8.96 10.18
N ASN A 2 2.76 7.96 9.83
CA ASN A 2 3.21 6.75 9.12
C ASN A 2 2.61 6.76 7.70
N SER A 3 2.88 7.82 6.94
CA SER A 3 2.40 7.96 5.56
C SER A 3 3.58 7.84 4.61
N TYR A 4 3.52 6.82 3.76
CA TYR A 4 4.56 6.51 2.80
C TYR A 4 4.02 6.79 1.39
N PHE A 5 4.81 7.52 0.59
CA PHE A 5 4.51 7.70 -0.82
C PHE A 5 5.24 6.65 -1.62
N ILE A 6 4.49 5.86 -2.36
CA ILE A 6 5.01 4.81 -3.24
C ILE A 6 4.43 5.01 -4.64
N SER A 7 5.21 4.69 -5.67
CA SER A 7 4.74 4.71 -7.06
C SER A 7 4.31 3.32 -7.52
N ASN A 8 4.90 2.27 -6.96
CA ASN A 8 4.60 0.88 -7.28
C ASN A 8 4.58 -0.02 -6.04
N VAL A 9 4.00 -1.21 -6.20
CA VAL A 9 3.87 -2.22 -5.13
C VAL A 9 5.23 -2.72 -4.62
N GLU A 10 6.27 -2.66 -5.45
CA GLU A 10 7.63 -3.11 -5.12
C GLU A 10 8.33 -2.19 -4.12
N GLU A 11 7.87 -0.94 -3.98
CA GLU A 11 8.41 -0.01 -2.99
C GLU A 11 7.79 -0.22 -1.59
N LEU A 12 6.79 -1.08 -1.44
CA LEU A 12 6.30 -1.43 -0.10
C LEU A 12 7.35 -2.23 0.67
N ASP A 13 7.78 -1.69 1.80
CA ASP A 13 8.61 -2.43 2.74
C ASP A 13 7.73 -3.10 3.80
N LYS A 14 7.90 -4.40 3.99
CA LYS A 14 7.19 -5.15 5.04
C LYS A 14 7.50 -4.62 6.43
N SER A 15 8.69 -4.04 6.63
CA SER A 15 9.12 -3.45 7.89
C SER A 15 8.27 -2.25 8.32
N TRP A 16 7.50 -1.65 7.40
CA TRP A 16 6.58 -0.55 7.71
C TRP A 16 5.28 -1.03 8.37
N PHE A 17 4.96 -2.31 8.23
CA PHE A 17 3.72 -2.91 8.71
C PHE A 17 4.01 -3.93 9.80
N SER A 18 3.04 -4.16 10.67
CA SER A 18 3.12 -5.18 11.71
C SER A 18 1.86 -6.02 11.69
N GLU A 19 1.97 -7.23 12.21
CA GLU A 19 0.83 -8.12 12.38
C GLU A 19 -0.28 -7.42 13.17
N ASN A 20 -1.49 -7.40 12.61
CA ASN A 20 -2.69 -6.74 13.13
C ASN A 20 -2.75 -5.19 13.02
N ASP A 21 -1.90 -4.56 12.19
CA ASP A 21 -2.00 -3.12 11.90
C ASP A 21 -3.15 -2.79 10.95
N LYS A 22 -3.65 -1.54 10.99
CA LYS A 22 -4.73 -1.05 10.13
C LYS A 22 -4.17 -0.07 9.10
N VAL A 23 -3.99 -0.58 7.88
CA VAL A 23 -3.43 0.21 6.78
C VAL A 23 -4.53 0.84 5.94
N GLY A 24 -4.43 2.15 5.70
CA GLY A 24 -5.26 2.88 4.74
C GLY A 24 -4.49 3.15 3.45
N ILE A 25 -5.12 2.93 2.30
CA ILE A 25 -4.54 3.19 0.98
C ILE A 25 -5.29 4.37 0.35
N CYS A 26 -4.56 5.38 -0.11
CA CYS A 26 -5.12 6.52 -0.84
C CYS A 26 -4.35 6.72 -2.16
N GLY A 27 -5.07 6.98 -3.25
CA GLY A 27 -4.48 7.23 -4.56
C GLY A 27 -4.56 8.71 -4.97
N ALA A 28 -3.67 9.13 -5.85
CA ALA A 28 -3.77 10.43 -6.51
C ALA A 28 -4.89 10.40 -7.57
N THR A 29 -5.32 11.57 -8.05
CA THR A 29 -6.41 11.71 -9.05
C THR A 29 -6.17 10.90 -10.34
N SER A 30 -4.90 10.64 -10.69
CA SER A 30 -4.49 9.91 -11.88
C SER A 30 -4.10 8.44 -11.62
N THR A 31 -4.27 7.94 -10.39
CA THR A 31 -3.91 6.57 -10.04
C THR A 31 -5.03 5.60 -10.43
N PRO A 32 -4.79 4.63 -11.33
CA PRO A 32 -5.83 3.71 -11.76
C PRO A 32 -6.18 2.70 -10.66
N MET A 33 -7.44 2.25 -10.64
CA MET A 33 -7.97 1.36 -9.59
C MET A 33 -7.23 0.03 -9.48
N TRP A 34 -6.82 -0.56 -10.62
CA TRP A 34 -6.06 -1.82 -10.63
C TRP A 34 -4.74 -1.73 -9.87
N LEU A 35 -4.11 -0.54 -9.80
CA LEU A 35 -2.86 -0.35 -9.07
C LEU A 35 -3.12 -0.34 -7.57
N MET A 36 -4.21 0.30 -7.12
CA MET A 36 -4.64 0.26 -5.73
C MET A 36 -5.02 -1.16 -5.29
N GLU A 37 -5.69 -1.93 -6.15
CA GLU A 37 -5.99 -3.34 -5.88
C GLU A 37 -4.73 -4.18 -5.74
N LYS A 38 -3.73 -3.99 -6.60
CA LYS A 38 -2.43 -4.67 -6.45
C LYS A 38 -1.75 -4.36 -5.13
N VAL A 39 -1.76 -3.09 -4.70
CA VAL A 39 -1.21 -2.69 -3.39
C VAL A 39 -1.97 -3.35 -2.25
N LYS A 40 -3.31 -3.36 -2.31
CA LYS A 40 -4.15 -4.04 -1.33
C LYS A 40 -3.81 -5.53 -1.26
N SER A 41 -3.76 -6.23 -2.38
CA SER A 41 -3.45 -7.67 -2.40
C SER A 41 -2.06 -7.99 -1.87
N ALA A 42 -1.07 -7.13 -2.11
CA ALA A 42 0.26 -7.29 -1.52
C ALA A 42 0.23 -7.13 0.01
N LEU A 43 -0.53 -6.16 0.52
CA LEU A 43 -0.72 -5.97 1.97
C LEU A 43 -1.50 -7.13 2.62
N GLU A 44 -2.44 -7.76 1.92
CA GLU A 44 -3.17 -8.95 2.42
C GLU A 44 -2.31 -10.22 2.41
N LEU A 45 -1.23 -10.26 1.64
CA LEU A 45 -0.26 -11.36 1.56
C LEU A 45 0.85 -11.28 2.62
N TYR A 46 1.00 -10.12 3.27
CA TYR A 46 1.98 -9.89 4.33
C TYR A 46 1.44 -10.29 5.69
#